data_AF-A0A8T6URT3-F1
#
_entry.id   AF-A0A8T6URT3-F1
#
_cell.length_a   1.000
_cell.length_b   1.000
_cell.length_c   1.000
_cell.angle_alpha   90.00
_cell.angle_beta   90.00
_cell.angle_gamma   90.00
#
_symmetry.space_group_name_H-M   'P 1'
#
loop_
_entity.id
_entity.type
_entity.pdbx_description
1 polymer ?
#
loop_
_entity_poly.entity_id
_entity_poly.type
_entity_poly.pdbx_seq_one_letter_code
_entity_poly.pdbx_strand_id
1 'polypeptide(L)'
;PSTQQLPESIRPYVHQTDCILLDHHGSLTIGSSLQDAFYKLELMDHSAKAYLSALQIGEVRELTREEVKKLMELRESRYRLKNPIIPFY
;
A
#
# COMPACT_ATOMS: atom_id res chain seq x y z
N PRO A 1 21.96 -1.13 -7.36
CA PRO A 1 21.33 -1.86 -6.23
C PRO A 1 21.96 -1.59 -4.84
N SER A 2 23.23 -1.17 -4.77
CA SER A 2 23.99 -1.10 -3.49
C SER A 2 24.56 0.28 -3.17
N THR A 3 24.08 1.35 -3.81
CA THR A 3 24.47 2.73 -3.52
C THR A 3 23.59 3.32 -2.42
N GLN A 4 24.14 4.19 -1.57
CA GLN A 4 23.37 4.89 -0.52
C GLN A 4 22.23 5.76 -1.06
N GLN A 5 22.21 6.02 -2.36
CA GLN A 5 21.16 6.79 -3.03
C GLN A 5 19.76 6.19 -2.86
N LEU A 6 19.63 4.85 -2.88
CA LEU A 6 18.33 4.20 -2.74
C LEU A 6 17.77 4.31 -1.31
N PRO A 7 18.52 3.98 -0.24
CA PRO A 7 18.09 4.26 1.14
C PRO A 7 17.70 5.72 1.39
N GLU A 8 18.48 6.68 0.88
CA GLU A 8 18.17 8.11 1.06
C GLU A 8 16.90 8.53 0.31
N SER A 9 16.63 7.97 -0.89
CA SER A 9 15.42 8.29 -1.64
C SER A 9 14.15 7.71 -1.01
N ILE A 10 14.24 6.60 -0.28
CA ILE A 10 13.07 5.97 0.38
C ILE A 10 12.80 6.51 1.78
N ARG A 11 13.82 7.09 2.44
CA ARG A 11 13.75 7.61 3.82
C ARG A 11 12.55 8.52 4.13
N PRO A 12 12.07 9.42 3.26
CA PRO A 12 10.89 10.22 3.59
C PRO A 12 9.59 9.40 3.59
N TYR A 13 9.55 8.26 2.91
CA TYR A 13 8.34 7.46 2.69
C TYR A 13 8.17 6.30 3.68
N VAL A 14 9.25 5.83 4.32
CA VAL A 14 9.20 4.65 5.23
C VAL A 14 8.29 4.84 6.46
N HIS A 15 8.03 6.09 6.86
CA HIS A 15 7.09 6.41 7.94
C HIS A 15 5.69 6.77 7.44
N GLN A 16 5.56 6.93 6.13
CA GLN A 16 4.30 7.28 5.49
C GLN A 16 3.61 6.02 4.98
N THR A 17 4.31 5.02 4.45
CA THR A 17 3.66 3.84 3.86
C THR A 17 4.23 2.50 4.33
N ASP A 18 3.36 1.50 4.34
CA ASP A 18 3.67 0.10 4.61
C ASP A 18 4.38 -0.58 3.42
N CYS A 19 4.09 -0.15 2.19
CA CYS A 19 4.63 -0.71 0.96
C CYS A 19 5.10 0.40 0.03
N ILE A 20 6.31 0.27 -0.52
CA ILE A 20 6.91 1.19 -1.49
C ILE A 20 7.24 0.39 -2.74
N LEU A 21 6.68 0.79 -3.89
CA LEU A 21 7.10 0.28 -5.20
C LEU A 21 8.37 1.03 -5.62
N LEU A 22 9.41 0.27 -5.94
CA LEU A 22 10.70 0.79 -6.38
C LEU A 22 10.81 0.55 -7.88
N ASP A 23 10.87 1.64 -8.64
CA ASP A 23 10.97 1.57 -10.10
C ASP A 23 12.18 0.72 -10.51
N HIS A 24 11.93 -0.28 -11.36
CA HIS A 24 12.90 -1.30 -11.80
C HIS A 24 13.59 -2.14 -10.70
N HIS A 25 13.16 -2.05 -9.44
CA HIS A 25 13.81 -2.71 -8.29
C HIS A 25 12.88 -3.61 -7.46
N GLY A 26 11.57 -3.58 -7.72
CA GLY A 26 10.59 -4.40 -7.04
C GLY A 26 9.85 -3.60 -5.97
N SER A 27 9.73 -4.13 -4.76
CA SER A 27 9.03 -3.46 -3.66
C SER A 27 9.76 -3.60 -2.34
N LEU A 28 9.51 -2.65 -1.43
CA LEU A 28 9.91 -2.70 -0.04
C LEU A 28 8.66 -2.66 0.83
N THR A 29 8.52 -3.62 1.75
CA THR A 29 7.39 -3.70 2.67
C THR A 29 7.86 -3.73 4.12
N ILE A 30 7.20 -2.96 4.97
CA ILE A 30 7.54 -2.77 6.38
C ILE A 30 6.40 -3.32 7.26
N GLY A 31 6.77 -4.10 8.27
CA GLY A 31 5.84 -4.69 9.22
C GLY A 31 6.42 -4.73 10.63
N SER A 32 5.52 -4.84 11.60
CA SER A 32 5.85 -5.06 13.02
C SER A 32 6.50 -6.42 13.29
N SER A 33 6.37 -7.36 12.34
CA SER A 33 7.01 -8.67 12.32
C SER A 33 7.23 -9.09 10.86
N LEU A 34 8.04 -10.13 10.64
CA LEU A 34 8.21 -10.71 9.30
C LEU A 34 6.88 -11.18 8.70
N GLN A 35 6.02 -11.78 9.52
CA GLN A 35 4.70 -12.25 9.08
C GLN A 35 3.77 -11.09 8.69
N ASP A 36 3.77 -10.01 9.47
CA ASP A 36 3.01 -8.78 9.13
C ASP A 36 3.50 -8.16 7.81
N ALA A 37 4.82 -8.03 7.65
CA ALA A 37 5.42 -7.53 6.41
C ALA A 37 5.07 -8.43 5.21
N PHE A 38 5.09 -9.75 5.40
CA PHE A 38 4.72 -10.71 4.36
C PHE A 38 3.24 -10.57 3.95
N TYR A 39 2.32 -10.45 4.90
CA TYR A 39 0.90 -10.29 4.56
C TYR A 39 0.59 -8.96 3.86
N LYS A 40 1.25 -7.88 4.26
CA LYS A 40 1.16 -6.59 3.56
C LYS A 40 1.70 -6.66 2.14
N LEU A 41 2.81 -7.39 1.94
CA LEU A 41 3.40 -7.63 0.64
C LEU A 41 2.44 -8.41 -0.27
N GLU A 42 1.88 -9.52 0.22
CA GLU A 42 0.90 -10.34 -0.52
C GLU A 42 -0.33 -9.53 -0.90
N LEU A 43 -0.86 -8.70 0.01
CA LEU A 43 -1.99 -7.83 -0.29
C LEU A 43 -1.65 -6.84 -1.41
N MET A 44 -0.47 -6.20 -1.34
CA MET A 44 -0.01 -5.26 -2.37
C MET A 44 0.18 -5.94 -3.73
N ASP A 45 0.82 -7.10 -3.80
CA ASP A 45 1.02 -7.86 -5.03
C ASP A 45 -0.32 -8.32 -5.65
N HIS A 46 -1.24 -8.80 -4.82
CA HIS A 46 -2.57 -9.19 -5.27
C HIS A 46 -3.36 -8.00 -5.82
N SER A 47 -3.34 -6.85 -5.12
CA SER A 47 -3.98 -5.62 -5.58
C SER A 47 -3.37 -5.11 -6.90
N ALA A 48 -2.05 -5.16 -7.05
CA ALA A 48 -1.36 -4.76 -8.27
C ALA A 48 -1.76 -5.65 -9.46
N LYS A 49 -1.83 -6.98 -9.25
CA LYS A 49 -2.30 -7.93 -10.27
C LYS A 49 -3.75 -7.66 -10.66
N ALA A 50 -4.64 -7.47 -9.69
CA ALA A 50 -6.05 -7.17 -9.94
C ALA A 50 -6.20 -5.86 -10.72
N TYR A 51 -5.46 -4.82 -10.35
CA TYR A 51 -5.47 -3.53 -11.04
C TYR A 51 -4.94 -3.65 -12.48
N LEU A 52 -3.83 -4.37 -12.69
CA LEU A 52 -3.29 -4.64 -14.01
C LEU A 52 -4.28 -5.42 -14.89
N SER A 53 -4.94 -6.44 -14.35
CA SER A 53 -5.99 -7.18 -15.07
C SER A 53 -7.19 -6.28 -15.41
N ALA A 54 -7.57 -5.37 -14.52
CA ALA A 54 -8.66 -4.43 -14.79
C ALA A 54 -8.30 -3.45 -15.91
N LEU A 55 -7.07 -2.93 -15.92
CA LEU A 55 -6.55 -2.07 -17.02
C LEU A 55 -6.57 -2.78 -18.38
N GLN A 56 -6.37 -4.10 -18.41
CA GLN A 56 -6.44 -4.89 -19.65
C GLN A 56 -7.88 -5.01 -20.19
N ILE A 57 -8.89 -4.88 -19.33
CA ILE A 57 -10.31 -4.94 -19.71
C ILE A 57 -10.81 -3.56 -20.16
N GLY A 58 -10.32 -2.48 -19.53
CA GLY A 58 -10.71 -1.11 -19.87
C GLY A 58 -10.30 -0.10 -18.80
N GLU A 59 -11.03 1.01 -18.73
CA GLU A 59 -10.77 2.06 -17.76
C GLU A 59 -11.12 1.61 -16.33
N VAL A 60 -10.19 1.84 -15.40
CA VAL A 60 -10.41 1.53 -13.98
C VAL A 60 -10.99 2.75 -13.28
N ARG A 61 -12.21 2.63 -12.75
CA ARG A 61 -12.81 3.67 -11.91
C ARG A 61 -12.16 3.66 -10.53
N GLU A 62 -11.33 4.66 -10.28
CA GLU A 62 -10.74 4.88 -8.95
C GLU A 62 -11.81 5.32 -7.93
N LEU A 63 -11.57 4.97 -6.66
CA LEU A 63 -12.41 5.42 -5.57
C LEU A 63 -12.14 6.91 -5.29
N THR A 64 -13.19 7.70 -5.12
CA THR A 64 -13.03 9.09 -4.68
C THR A 64 -12.55 9.15 -3.23
N ARG A 65 -11.97 10.28 -2.81
CA ARG A 65 -11.53 10.48 -1.42
C ARG A 65 -12.68 10.30 -0.44
N GLU A 66 -13.90 10.67 -0.81
CA GLU A 66 -15.11 10.49 0.00
C GLU A 66 -15.53 9.02 0.10
N GLU A 67 -15.43 8.25 -0.99
CA GLU A 67 -15.69 6.80 -0.97
C GLU A 67 -14.66 6.09 -0.08
N VAL A 68 -13.38 6.44 -0.20
CA VAL A 68 -12.31 5.92 0.68
C VAL A 68 -12.59 6.26 2.14
N LYS A 69 -12.96 7.51 2.45
CA LYS A 69 -13.29 7.93 3.82
C LYS A 69 -14.43 7.10 4.41
N LYS A 70 -15.51 6.88 3.66
CA LYS A 70 -16.65 6.04 4.09
C LYS A 70 -16.23 4.59 4.36
N LEU A 71 -15.36 4.02 3.54
CA LEU A 71 -14.82 2.67 3.76
C LEU A 71 -13.99 2.58 5.04
N MET A 72 -13.20 3.62 5.34
CA MET A 72 -12.44 3.70 6.60
C MET A 72 -13.35 3.82 7.82
N GLU A 73 -14.39 4.65 7.74
CA GLU A 73 -15.40 4.77 8.80
C GLU A 73 -16.13 3.44 9.06
N LEU A 74 -16.46 2.69 8.00
CA LEU A 74 -17.09 1.37 8.12
C LEU A 74 -16.15 0.34 8.77
N ARG A 75 -14.87 0.34 8.37
CA ARG A 75 -13.82 -0.51 8.95
C ARG A 75 -13.73 -0.35 10.46
N GLU A 76 -13.75 0.88 10.95
CA GLU A 76 -13.67 1.18 12.38
C GLU A 76 -14.97 0.87 13.12
N SER A 77 -16.10 1.38 12.61
CA SER A 77 -17.39 1.28 13.32
C SER A 77 -17.94 -0.15 13.36
N ARG A 78 -17.83 -0.90 12.27
CA ARG A 78 -18.45 -2.22 12.14
C ARG A 78 -17.49 -3.35 12.51
N TYR A 79 -16.24 -3.26 12.07
CA TYR A 79 -15.25 -4.33 12.24
C TYR A 79 -14.25 -4.06 13.37
N ARG A 80 -14.26 -2.86 13.97
CA ARG A 80 -13.38 -2.47 15.09
C ARG A 80 -11.89 -2.64 14.79
N LEU A 81 -11.50 -2.55 13.52
CA LEU A 81 -10.11 -2.66 13.08
C LEU A 81 -9.43 -1.29 13.15
N LYS A 82 -8.47 -1.12 14.07
CA LYS A 82 -7.89 0.19 14.44
C LYS A 82 -6.42 0.45 14.02
N ASN A 83 -5.66 -0.54 13.54
CA ASN A 83 -4.20 -0.41 13.29
C ASN A 83 -3.75 -0.84 11.87
N PRO A 84 -2.61 -0.32 11.39
CA PRO A 84 -2.38 1.09 11.10
C PRO A 84 -2.93 1.48 9.72
N ILE A 85 -3.31 2.75 9.57
CA ILE A 85 -3.71 3.39 8.32
C ILE A 85 -2.66 4.46 8.00
N ILE A 86 -2.21 4.48 6.77
CA ILE A 86 -1.45 5.59 6.20
C ILE A 86 -2.45 6.71 5.87
N PRO A 87 -2.30 7.93 6.41
CA PRO A 87 -3.16 9.03 6.04
C PRO A 87 -2.99 9.39 4.56
N PHE A 88 -4.10 9.42 3.82
CA PHE A 88 -4.16 10.08 2.51
C PHE A 88 -4.11 11.60 2.74
N TYR A 89 -2.91 12.18 2.80
CA TYR A 89 -2.75 13.63 2.72
C TYR A 89 -2.98 14.15 1.28
#